data_AF-A0A8C6PBR5-F1
#
_entry.id   AF-A0A8C6PBR5-F1
#
_cell.length_a   1.000
_cell.length_b   1.000
_cell.length_c   1.000
_cell.angle_alpha   90.00
_cell.angle_beta   90.00
_cell.angle_gamma   90.00
#
_symmetry.space_group_name_H-M   'P 1'
#
loop_
_entity.id
_entity.type
_entity.pdbx_description
1 polymer ?
#
loop_
_entity_poly.entity_id
_entity_poly.type
_entity_poly.pdbx_seq_one_letter_code
_entity_poly.pdbx_strand_id
1 'polypeptide(L)'
;MDSQLMKLLADCTNSMSLAKNGKLLNTTVEEIYHIFGAAILMSCVHYPHTRMFWSNAFQIPAISDRMSCDRFFKLRSNLKAVIDDDIPENQKKADRFWKVRPFMDHVLKGCCLQAQPECASIDEQMIQFTGACPFRQYVSLKPNPVGVKNFVLASPGGIVLDFEVYQDAKTLSLQVEDSEGLGLGALVIKRLCGTLHAGTKLYCDQFFTTIPAVDFMLEKQVYLTGTVMKNQVSKAMEKLPSDKTLKQQGRGASATVTRADGKLCVVKWYNNKPVVTLSAIHAKQPEDTCQRWSKKDKKYVIVTCPSIVQEYNAKMGGVDLSDRMMSYYRMSV
;
A
#
# COMPACT_ATOMS: atom_id res chain seq x y z
N MET A 1 7.43 -0.53 23.04
CA MET A 1 8.23 -1.01 21.89
C MET A 1 8.46 -2.49 22.10
N ASP A 2 8.25 -3.33 21.10
CA ASP A 2 8.17 -4.79 21.30
C ASP A 2 9.54 -5.42 21.61
N SER A 3 9.73 -5.91 22.83
CA SER A 3 10.99 -6.52 23.28
C SER A 3 11.26 -7.88 22.66
N GLN A 4 10.21 -8.60 22.20
CA GLN A 4 10.35 -9.93 21.62
C GLN A 4 10.99 -9.84 20.23
N LEU A 5 10.55 -8.89 19.39
CA LEU A 5 11.16 -8.69 18.08
C LEU A 5 12.63 -8.29 18.21
N MET A 6 12.96 -7.34 19.09
CA MET A 6 14.35 -6.90 19.24
C MET A 6 15.26 -8.01 19.77
N LYS A 7 14.75 -8.86 20.66
CA LYS A 7 15.45 -10.07 21.10
C LYS A 7 15.69 -11.04 19.96
N LEU A 8 14.65 -11.36 19.16
CA LEU A 8 14.78 -12.22 17.99
C LEU A 8 15.89 -11.73 17.04
N LEU A 9 15.88 -10.43 16.72
CA LEU A 9 16.89 -9.83 15.83
C LEU A 9 18.30 -9.94 16.40
N ALA A 10 18.49 -9.69 17.71
CA ALA A 10 19.78 -9.82 18.37
C ALA A 10 20.29 -11.28 18.34
N ASP A 11 19.43 -12.23 18.70
CA ASP A 11 19.76 -13.66 18.76
C ASP A 11 20.11 -14.19 17.36
N CYS A 12 19.26 -13.95 16.35
CA CYS A 12 19.52 -14.36 14.97
C CYS A 12 20.80 -13.73 14.41
N THR A 13 21.04 -12.44 14.69
CA THR A 13 22.24 -11.74 14.23
C THR A 13 23.51 -12.36 14.82
N ASN A 14 23.50 -12.69 16.11
CA ASN A 14 24.62 -13.34 16.78
C ASN A 14 24.89 -14.75 16.26
N SER A 15 23.85 -15.58 16.15
CA SER A 15 23.97 -16.94 15.63
C SER A 15 24.51 -16.96 14.20
N MET A 16 23.99 -16.09 13.33
CA MET A 16 24.43 -16.02 11.95
C MET A 16 25.85 -15.45 11.79
N SER A 17 26.26 -14.52 12.65
CA SER A 17 27.66 -14.06 12.68
C SER A 17 28.61 -15.18 13.12
N LEU A 18 28.23 -15.96 14.13
CA LEU A 18 29.02 -17.09 14.59
C LEU A 18 29.15 -18.15 13.48
N ALA A 19 28.05 -18.51 12.83
CA ALA A 19 28.04 -19.50 11.76
C ALA A 19 28.88 -19.07 10.54
N LYS A 20 28.81 -17.79 10.13
CA LYS A 20 29.49 -17.31 8.92
C LYS A 20 30.94 -16.90 9.15
N ASN A 21 31.25 -16.30 10.29
CA ASN A 21 32.55 -15.67 10.56
C ASN A 21 33.34 -16.37 11.68
N GLY A 22 32.79 -17.41 12.30
CA GLY A 22 33.39 -18.09 13.46
C GLY A 22 33.45 -17.23 14.72
N LYS A 23 32.78 -16.07 14.74
CA LYS A 23 32.82 -15.11 15.86
C LYS A 23 31.44 -14.55 16.15
N LEU A 24 31.09 -14.55 17.44
CA LEU A 24 29.91 -13.85 17.93
C LEU A 24 30.06 -12.35 17.70
N LEU A 25 28.98 -11.72 17.24
CA LEU A 25 28.93 -10.27 17.10
C LEU A 25 28.69 -9.56 18.44
N ASN A 26 28.26 -10.32 19.47
CA ASN A 26 27.87 -9.84 20.79
C ASN A 26 26.85 -8.70 20.73
N THR A 27 25.89 -8.83 19.82
CA THR A 27 24.78 -7.89 19.64
C THR A 27 23.81 -8.01 20.79
N THR A 28 23.45 -6.89 21.42
CA THR A 28 22.44 -6.88 22.48
C THR A 28 21.09 -6.35 21.99
N VAL A 29 20.02 -6.62 22.74
CA VAL A 29 18.68 -6.06 22.48
C VAL A 29 18.71 -4.52 22.46
N GLU A 30 19.49 -3.93 23.36
CA GLU A 30 19.68 -2.48 23.45
C GLU A 30 20.36 -1.92 22.19
N GLU A 31 21.38 -2.59 21.65
CA GLU A 31 22.01 -2.17 20.39
C GLU A 31 21.05 -2.24 19.20
N ILE A 32 20.14 -3.22 19.16
CA ILE A 32 19.10 -3.28 18.13
C ILE A 32 18.15 -2.07 18.25
N TYR A 33 17.71 -1.72 19.46
CA TYR A 33 16.94 -0.50 19.68
C TYR A 33 17.68 0.75 19.21
N HIS A 34 18.96 0.88 19.55
CA HIS A 34 19.77 2.02 19.13
C HIS A 34 19.91 2.13 17.62
N ILE A 35 20.03 1.02 16.88
CA ILE A 35 20.10 1.07 15.40
C ILE A 35 18.81 1.57 14.79
N PHE A 36 17.66 1.04 15.22
CA PHE A 36 16.37 1.50 14.68
C PHE A 36 16.09 2.95 15.10
N GLY A 37 16.39 3.32 16.35
CA GLY A 37 16.28 4.70 16.82
C GLY A 37 17.17 5.65 16.03
N ALA A 38 18.42 5.27 15.78
CA ALA A 38 19.33 6.03 14.94
C ALA A 38 18.79 6.16 13.51
N ALA A 39 18.33 5.07 12.89
CA ALA A 39 17.77 5.10 11.53
C ALA A 39 16.57 6.05 11.40
N ILE A 40 15.68 6.07 12.40
CA ILE A 40 14.54 7.00 12.48
C ILE A 40 15.03 8.44 12.64
N LEU A 41 15.97 8.72 13.54
CA LEU A 41 16.50 10.08 13.73
C LEU A 41 17.23 10.60 12.49
N MET A 42 18.01 9.75 11.82
CA MET A 42 18.70 10.05 10.57
C MET A 42 17.75 10.27 9.40
N SER A 43 16.49 9.81 9.49
CA SER A 43 15.49 10.11 8.48
C SER A 43 14.77 11.44 8.72
N CYS A 44 14.86 11.99 9.93
CA CYS A 44 14.41 13.34 10.25
C CYS A 44 15.46 14.41 9.95
N VAL A 45 16.75 14.07 10.06
CA VAL A 45 17.88 14.99 9.80
C VAL A 45 18.77 14.39 8.73
N HIS A 46 18.80 14.98 7.54
CA HIS A 46 19.59 14.43 6.43
C HIS A 46 20.98 15.05 6.35
N TYR A 47 22.02 14.20 6.43
CA TYR A 47 23.40 14.58 6.11
C TYR A 47 23.87 13.93 4.80
N PRO A 48 24.81 14.57 4.06
CA PRO A 48 25.39 13.99 2.85
C PRO A 48 26.03 12.62 3.06
N HIS A 49 26.61 12.38 4.24
CA HIS A 49 27.21 11.10 4.61
C HIS A 49 26.78 10.68 6.01
N THR A 50 26.35 9.43 6.16
CA THR A 50 25.95 8.84 7.45
C THR A 50 27.05 8.92 8.51
N ARG A 51 28.34 8.89 8.14
CA ARG A 51 29.44 9.03 9.11
C ARG A 51 29.45 10.40 9.82
N MET A 52 28.78 11.42 9.27
CA MET A 52 28.76 12.77 9.86
C MET A 52 28.04 12.83 11.22
N PHE A 53 27.11 11.90 11.49
CA PHE A 53 26.45 11.79 12.81
C PHE A 53 27.41 11.46 13.97
N TRP A 54 28.67 11.11 13.66
CA TRP A 54 29.76 10.88 14.62
C TRP A 54 30.92 11.87 14.49
N SER A 55 30.77 12.89 13.65
CA SER A 55 31.81 13.92 13.48
C SER A 55 31.68 14.99 14.55
N ASN A 56 32.81 15.54 15.03
CA ASN A 56 32.81 16.54 16.11
C ASN A 56 31.88 17.75 15.84
N ALA A 57 31.74 18.16 14.58
CA ALA A 57 30.95 19.32 14.19
C ALA A 57 29.45 19.04 13.98
N PHE A 58 29.08 17.79 13.67
CA PHE A 58 27.70 17.43 13.26
C PHE A 58 27.14 16.25 14.06
N GLN A 59 27.78 15.86 15.15
CA GLN A 59 27.32 14.75 15.95
C GLN A 59 25.93 15.00 16.52
N ILE A 60 25.14 13.95 16.56
CA ILE A 60 23.88 13.93 17.31
C ILE A 60 24.13 13.03 18.52
N PRO A 61 24.27 13.57 19.74
CA PRO A 61 24.58 12.81 20.96
C PRO A 61 23.69 11.59 21.18
N ALA A 62 22.40 11.68 20.82
CA ALA A 62 21.46 10.57 20.89
C ALA A 62 21.86 9.35 20.02
N ILE A 63 22.71 9.56 19.00
CA ILE A 63 23.28 8.53 18.13
C ILE A 63 24.73 8.25 18.52
N SER A 64 25.58 9.29 18.58
CA SER A 64 27.03 9.15 18.73
C SER A 64 27.46 8.56 20.07
N ASP A 65 26.77 8.92 21.14
CA ASP A 65 27.15 8.53 22.50
C ASP A 65 26.69 7.10 22.82
N ARG A 66 25.68 6.60 22.10
CA ARG A 66 25.07 5.29 22.31
C ARG A 66 25.77 4.17 21.55
N MET A 67 26.41 4.47 20.43
CA MET A 67 27.06 3.48 19.59
C MET A 67 28.15 4.14 18.76
N SER A 68 29.32 3.52 18.65
CA SER A 68 30.37 4.04 17.76
C SER A 68 29.99 3.91 16.28
N CYS A 69 30.53 4.78 15.43
CA CYS A 69 30.30 4.76 13.98
C CYS A 69 30.59 3.37 13.39
N ASP A 70 31.73 2.78 13.72
CA ASP A 70 32.11 1.47 13.18
C ASP A 70 31.20 0.34 13.68
N ARG A 71 30.74 0.42 14.93
CA ARG A 71 29.78 -0.55 15.47
C ARG A 71 28.44 -0.46 14.75
N PHE A 72 27.95 0.75 14.45
CA PHE A 72 26.73 0.97 13.68
C PHE A 72 26.80 0.31 12.30
N PHE A 73 27.85 0.59 11.51
CA PHE A 73 28.00 -0.03 10.18
C PHE A 73 28.20 -1.55 10.24
N LYS A 74 28.91 -2.04 11.26
CA LYS A 74 29.10 -3.48 11.48
C LYS A 74 27.76 -4.17 11.74
N LEU A 75 26.92 -3.62 12.61
CA LEU A 75 25.60 -4.19 12.89
C LEU A 75 24.64 -4.04 11.69
N ARG A 76 24.60 -2.87 11.04
CA ARG A 76 23.77 -2.62 9.84
C ARG A 76 24.02 -3.64 8.72
N SER A 77 25.28 -4.02 8.50
CA SER A 77 25.65 -5.01 7.47
C SER A 77 25.41 -6.48 7.87
N ASN A 78 25.19 -6.75 9.16
CA ASN A 78 25.06 -8.11 9.69
C ASN A 78 23.68 -8.44 10.25
N LEU A 79 22.75 -7.48 10.33
CA LEU A 79 21.41 -7.67 10.89
C LEU A 79 20.68 -8.85 10.22
N LYS A 80 20.11 -9.74 11.05
CA LYS A 80 19.30 -10.91 10.62
C LYS A 80 18.01 -11.00 11.41
N ALA A 81 16.96 -11.48 10.74
CA ALA A 81 15.67 -11.80 11.36
C ALA A 81 15.39 -13.31 11.45
N VAL A 82 16.27 -14.13 10.88
CA VAL A 82 16.18 -15.59 10.89
C VAL A 82 17.58 -16.20 11.00
N ILE A 83 17.64 -17.44 11.46
CA ILE A 83 18.80 -18.31 11.31
C ILE A 83 18.58 -19.10 10.02
N ASP A 84 19.48 -18.95 9.04
CA ASP A 84 19.28 -19.47 7.67
C ASP A 84 19.05 -21.00 7.67
N ASP A 85 19.72 -21.74 8.56
CA ASP A 85 19.68 -23.21 8.63
C ASP A 85 18.43 -23.75 9.34
N ASP A 86 17.78 -22.92 10.16
CA ASP A 86 16.53 -23.28 10.85
C ASP A 86 15.31 -23.22 9.92
N ILE A 87 15.47 -22.62 8.74
CA ILE A 87 14.38 -22.48 7.76
C ILE A 87 14.44 -23.65 6.76
N PRO A 88 13.42 -24.53 6.74
CA PRO A 88 13.34 -25.63 5.79
C PRO A 88 13.37 -25.19 4.33
N GLU A 89 13.97 -26.00 3.46
CA GLU A 89 14.15 -25.66 2.04
C GLU A 89 12.81 -25.49 1.29
N ASN A 90 11.78 -26.24 1.66
CA ASN A 90 10.43 -26.06 1.12
C ASN A 90 9.85 -24.68 1.49
N GLN A 91 10.11 -24.18 2.70
CA GLN A 91 9.67 -22.85 3.12
C GLN A 91 10.43 -21.75 2.37
N LYS A 92 11.74 -21.91 2.18
CA LYS A 92 12.56 -20.98 1.38
C LYS A 92 12.06 -20.86 -0.07
N LYS A 93 11.56 -21.95 -0.64
CA LYS A 93 10.97 -21.98 -1.99
C LYS A 93 9.56 -21.38 -2.04
N ALA A 94 8.78 -21.52 -0.96
CA ALA A 94 7.41 -21.03 -0.89
C ALA A 94 7.31 -19.52 -0.64
N ASP A 95 8.22 -18.96 0.17
CA ASP A 95 8.24 -17.54 0.54
C ASP A 95 9.55 -16.87 0.15
N ARG A 96 9.54 -16.05 -0.91
CA ARG A 96 10.70 -15.29 -1.39
C ARG A 96 11.24 -14.29 -0.36
N PHE A 97 10.42 -13.89 0.62
CA PHE A 97 10.78 -12.96 1.69
C PHE A 97 11.13 -13.66 3.01
N TRP A 98 11.36 -14.97 3.01
CA TRP A 98 11.61 -15.76 4.23
C TRP A 98 12.68 -15.15 5.15
N LYS A 99 13.71 -14.48 4.60
CA LYS A 99 14.79 -13.82 5.37
C LYS A 99 14.33 -12.67 6.27
N VAL A 100 13.24 -12.01 5.90
CA VAL A 100 12.68 -10.84 6.60
C VAL A 100 11.26 -11.09 7.10
N ARG A 101 10.72 -12.29 6.85
CA ARG A 101 9.36 -12.68 7.19
C ARG A 101 8.99 -12.42 8.66
N PRO A 102 9.80 -12.80 9.66
CA PRO A 102 9.43 -12.53 11.06
C PRO A 102 9.31 -11.03 11.38
N PHE A 103 10.14 -10.19 10.75
CA PHE A 103 10.06 -8.74 10.90
C PHE A 103 8.80 -8.20 10.22
N MET A 104 8.53 -8.64 8.98
CA MET A 104 7.34 -8.22 8.23
C MET A 104 6.04 -8.61 8.94
N ASP A 105 5.94 -9.85 9.43
CA ASP A 105 4.75 -10.34 10.13
C ASP A 105 4.51 -9.56 11.43
N HIS A 106 5.59 -9.12 12.08
CA HIS A 106 5.49 -8.27 13.26
C HIS A 106 4.92 -6.88 12.95
N VAL A 107 5.41 -6.26 11.87
CA VAL A 107 4.87 -4.96 11.39
C VAL A 107 3.40 -5.13 10.99
N LEU A 108 3.11 -6.19 10.23
CA LEU A 108 1.76 -6.55 9.80
C LEU A 108 0.80 -6.71 10.98
N LYS A 109 1.22 -7.42 12.04
CA LYS A 109 0.46 -7.54 13.29
C LYS A 109 0.14 -6.17 13.89
N GLY A 110 1.12 -5.25 13.93
CA GLY A 110 0.91 -3.88 14.40
C GLY A 110 -0.09 -3.09 13.57
N CYS A 111 -0.07 -3.26 12.24
CA CYS A 111 -1.05 -2.67 11.32
C CYS A 111 -2.47 -3.22 11.58
N CYS A 112 -2.63 -4.54 11.71
CA CYS A 112 -3.93 -5.17 11.94
C CYS A 112 -4.54 -4.84 13.31
N LEU A 113 -3.74 -4.34 14.27
CA LEU A 113 -4.20 -3.87 15.57
C LEU A 113 -4.67 -2.41 15.57
N GLN A 114 -4.48 -1.68 14.46
CA GLN A 114 -4.97 -0.31 14.37
C GLN A 114 -6.50 -0.26 14.39
N ALA A 115 -7.06 0.85 14.86
CA ALA A 115 -8.51 1.04 14.88
C ALA A 115 -9.07 0.97 13.45
N GLN A 116 -10.09 0.13 13.25
CA GLN A 116 -10.70 -0.03 11.94
C GLN A 116 -11.62 1.16 11.61
N PRO A 117 -11.33 1.90 10.53
CA PRO A 117 -12.19 3.00 10.10
C PRO A 117 -13.41 2.50 9.34
N GLU A 118 -14.48 3.29 9.30
CA GLU A 118 -15.66 3.02 8.45
C GLU A 118 -15.33 3.01 6.95
N CYS A 119 -14.26 3.71 6.56
CA CYS A 119 -13.81 3.82 5.18
C CYS A 119 -12.36 3.37 5.09
N ALA A 120 -12.00 2.63 4.05
CA ALA A 120 -10.62 2.25 3.77
C ALA A 120 -10.34 2.27 2.26
N SER A 121 -9.08 2.36 1.88
CA SER A 121 -8.63 2.35 0.48
C SER A 121 -7.58 1.28 0.23
N ILE A 122 -7.64 0.63 -0.93
CA ILE A 122 -6.58 -0.26 -1.43
C ILE A 122 -5.92 0.36 -2.67
N ASP A 123 -4.59 0.39 -2.67
CA ASP A 123 -3.76 0.81 -3.78
C ASP A 123 -2.41 0.07 -3.72
N GLU A 124 -1.58 0.30 -4.72
CA GLU A 124 -0.22 -0.20 -4.82
C GLU A 124 0.80 0.83 -4.35
N GLN A 125 1.72 0.37 -3.51
CA GLN A 125 2.87 1.11 -3.04
C GLN A 125 4.15 0.49 -3.61
N MET A 126 5.15 1.34 -3.86
CA MET A 126 6.48 0.89 -4.27
C MET A 126 7.49 1.09 -3.13
N ILE A 127 7.99 -0.01 -2.56
CA ILE A 127 9.10 0.03 -1.61
C ILE A 127 10.38 0.15 -2.44
N GLN A 128 10.99 1.33 -2.42
CA GLN A 128 12.18 1.62 -3.22
C GLN A 128 13.34 0.69 -2.90
N PHE A 129 13.83 0.02 -3.93
CA PHE A 129 15.00 -0.83 -3.83
C PHE A 129 15.66 -1.00 -5.19
N THR A 130 16.90 -0.52 -5.32
CA THR A 130 17.69 -0.61 -6.56
C THR A 130 18.74 -1.73 -6.52
N GLY A 131 18.97 -2.32 -5.35
CA GLY A 131 19.90 -3.44 -5.17
C GLY A 131 19.46 -4.72 -5.88
N ALA A 132 20.32 -5.74 -5.85
CA ALA A 132 20.03 -7.05 -6.42
C ALA A 132 18.88 -7.73 -5.64
N CYS A 133 17.74 -7.88 -6.29
CA CYS A 133 16.55 -8.53 -5.75
C CYS A 133 15.78 -9.17 -6.90
N PRO A 134 15.60 -10.51 -6.92
CA PRO A 134 15.04 -11.22 -8.07
C PRO A 134 13.54 -10.96 -8.28
N PHE A 135 12.86 -10.40 -7.28
CA PHE A 135 11.42 -10.08 -7.31
C PHE A 135 11.17 -8.56 -7.32
N ARG A 136 12.18 -7.76 -7.66
CA ARG A 136 12.04 -6.33 -7.94
C ARG A 136 11.15 -6.13 -9.17
N GLN A 137 10.26 -5.15 -9.08
CA GLN A 137 9.30 -4.82 -10.13
C GLN A 137 9.50 -3.40 -10.65
N TYR A 138 9.00 -3.19 -11.85
CA TYR A 138 8.88 -1.87 -12.47
C TYR A 138 7.40 -1.53 -12.62
N VAL A 139 6.96 -0.44 -11.99
CA VAL A 139 5.60 0.08 -12.14
C VAL A 139 5.69 1.44 -12.83
N SER A 140 5.34 1.48 -14.11
CA SER A 140 5.26 2.73 -14.87
C SER A 140 4.27 3.67 -14.19
N LEU A 141 4.60 4.97 -14.17
CA LEU A 141 3.79 6.07 -13.60
C LEU A 141 3.93 6.35 -12.10
N LYS A 142 4.58 5.50 -11.29
CA LYS A 142 4.93 5.87 -9.90
C LYS A 142 6.21 6.74 -9.90
N PRO A 143 6.33 7.74 -9.00
CA PRO A 143 7.50 8.64 -8.94
C PRO A 143 8.83 7.88 -8.79
N ASN A 144 8.79 6.76 -8.07
CA ASN A 144 9.91 5.84 -7.93
C ASN A 144 9.46 4.49 -8.49
N PRO A 145 9.73 4.21 -9.78
CA PRO A 145 9.08 3.11 -10.48
C PRO A 145 9.74 1.75 -10.20
N VAL A 146 10.93 1.71 -9.61
CA VAL A 146 11.72 0.50 -9.38
C VAL A 146 11.77 0.16 -7.89
N GLY A 147 11.38 -1.06 -7.53
CA GLY A 147 11.44 -1.51 -6.15
C GLY A 147 10.67 -2.81 -5.91
N VAL A 148 10.30 -3.07 -4.67
CA VAL A 148 9.42 -4.17 -4.29
C VAL A 148 7.98 -3.66 -4.27
N LYS A 149 7.10 -4.30 -5.06
CA LYS A 149 5.68 -3.94 -5.11
C LYS A 149 4.98 -4.40 -3.84
N ASN A 150 4.20 -3.52 -3.23
CA ASN A 150 3.41 -3.77 -2.03
C ASN A 150 1.96 -3.38 -2.32
N PHE A 151 0.99 -4.23 -1.96
CA PHE A 151 -0.42 -3.85 -1.96
C PHE A 151 -0.79 -3.41 -0.56
N VAL A 152 -1.41 -2.24 -0.42
CA VAL A 152 -1.63 -1.62 0.88
C VAL A 152 -3.10 -1.32 1.09
N LEU A 153 -3.62 -1.70 2.24
CA LEU A 153 -4.91 -1.26 2.77
C LEU A 153 -4.64 -0.14 3.78
N ALA A 154 -5.23 1.03 3.55
CA ALA A 154 -5.03 2.19 4.40
C ALA A 154 -6.35 2.87 4.77
N SER A 155 -6.37 3.52 5.93
CA SER A 155 -7.40 4.47 6.30
C SER A 155 -7.32 5.74 5.44
N PRO A 156 -8.39 6.56 5.36
CA PRO A 156 -8.36 7.87 4.71
C PRO A 156 -7.29 8.81 5.28
N GLY A 157 -6.89 8.61 6.55
CA GLY A 157 -5.82 9.37 7.22
C GLY A 157 -4.41 8.87 6.92
N GLY A 158 -4.24 7.85 6.08
CA GLY A 158 -2.93 7.32 5.67
C GLY A 158 -2.30 6.33 6.66
N ILE A 159 -3.03 5.92 7.69
CA ILE A 159 -2.63 4.81 8.56
C ILE A 159 -2.81 3.49 7.80
N VAL A 160 -1.73 2.71 7.70
CA VAL A 160 -1.74 1.37 7.09
C VAL A 160 -2.41 0.39 8.04
N LEU A 161 -3.44 -0.29 7.56
CA LEU A 161 -4.25 -1.27 8.30
C LEU A 161 -3.82 -2.70 7.98
N ASP A 162 -3.41 -2.94 6.74
CA ASP A 162 -2.96 -4.24 6.26
C ASP A 162 -2.10 -4.05 4.99
N PHE A 163 -1.20 -4.98 4.67
CA PHE A 163 -0.43 -4.94 3.43
C PHE A 163 0.04 -6.32 2.99
N GLU A 164 0.25 -6.50 1.68
CA GLU A 164 0.80 -7.71 1.07
C GLU A 164 1.97 -7.37 0.14
N VAL A 165 3.17 -7.79 0.54
CA VAL A 165 4.38 -7.61 -0.29
C VAL A 165 4.35 -8.64 -1.42
N TYR A 166 4.20 -8.14 -2.64
CA TYR A 166 3.89 -8.97 -3.79
C TYR A 166 5.10 -9.80 -4.25
N GLN A 167 4.92 -11.11 -4.31
CA GLN A 167 5.91 -12.09 -4.73
C GLN A 167 5.63 -12.58 -6.14
N ASP A 168 4.46 -13.20 -6.29
CA ASP A 168 3.85 -13.64 -7.54
C ASP A 168 2.37 -13.98 -7.28
N ALA A 169 1.60 -14.20 -8.35
CA ALA A 169 0.18 -14.50 -8.24
C ALA A 169 -0.10 -15.88 -7.60
N LYS A 170 0.82 -16.84 -7.72
CA LYS A 170 0.64 -18.21 -7.21
C LYS A 170 0.75 -18.23 -5.68
N THR A 171 1.73 -17.54 -5.11
CA THR A 171 1.85 -17.41 -3.65
C THR A 171 0.64 -16.68 -3.07
N LEU A 172 0.12 -15.66 -3.77
CA LEU A 172 -1.08 -14.95 -3.32
C LEU A 172 -2.35 -15.82 -3.41
N SER A 173 -2.50 -16.63 -4.47
CA SER A 173 -3.66 -17.52 -4.61
C SER A 173 -3.72 -18.56 -3.49
N LEU A 174 -2.58 -19.02 -2.97
CA LEU A 174 -2.54 -19.95 -1.84
C LEU A 174 -2.99 -19.34 -0.50
N GLN A 175 -3.10 -18.01 -0.43
CA GLN A 175 -3.54 -17.30 0.79
C GLN A 175 -5.06 -17.06 0.83
N VAL A 176 -5.80 -17.37 -0.24
CA VAL A 176 -7.23 -17.05 -0.35
C VAL A 176 -8.04 -18.26 -0.79
N GLU A 177 -9.24 -18.37 -0.24
CA GLU A 177 -10.21 -19.40 -0.64
C GLU A 177 -10.83 -19.06 -2.00
N ASP A 178 -11.16 -20.11 -2.77
CA ASP A 178 -11.73 -20.03 -4.12
C ASP A 178 -10.92 -19.09 -5.03
N SER A 179 -9.61 -19.32 -5.09
CA SER A 179 -8.66 -18.51 -5.86
C SER A 179 -8.65 -18.85 -7.36
N GLU A 180 -9.26 -19.97 -7.75
CA GLU A 180 -9.19 -20.50 -9.11
C GLU A 180 -9.86 -19.55 -10.12
N GLY A 181 -9.15 -19.25 -11.21
CA GLY A 181 -9.63 -18.33 -12.25
C GLY A 181 -9.65 -16.85 -11.87
N LEU A 182 -9.26 -16.47 -10.65
CA LEU A 182 -9.22 -15.07 -10.23
C LEU A 182 -8.02 -14.33 -10.79
N GLY A 183 -8.27 -13.12 -11.30
CA GLY A 183 -7.21 -12.18 -11.65
C GLY A 183 -6.51 -11.59 -10.41
N LEU A 184 -5.31 -11.03 -10.61
CA LEU A 184 -4.49 -10.50 -9.52
C LEU A 184 -5.22 -9.47 -8.64
N GLY A 185 -5.96 -8.53 -9.23
CA GLY A 185 -6.73 -7.54 -8.47
C GLY A 185 -7.77 -8.18 -7.54
N ALA A 186 -8.47 -9.22 -8.00
CA ALA A 186 -9.45 -9.95 -7.19
C ALA A 186 -8.80 -10.75 -6.05
N LEU A 187 -7.63 -11.37 -6.31
CA LEU A 187 -6.84 -12.04 -5.28
C LEU A 187 -6.41 -11.07 -4.17
N VAL A 188 -5.95 -9.87 -4.54
CA VAL A 188 -5.57 -8.83 -3.58
C VAL A 188 -6.76 -8.36 -2.76
N ILE A 189 -7.91 -8.12 -3.39
CA ILE A 189 -9.15 -7.77 -2.68
C ILE A 189 -9.52 -8.87 -1.68
N LYS A 190 -9.56 -10.14 -2.11
CA LYS A 190 -9.89 -11.26 -1.21
C LYS A 190 -8.94 -11.34 -0.01
N ARG A 191 -7.63 -11.18 -0.25
CA ARG A 191 -6.60 -11.23 0.79
C ARG A 191 -6.76 -10.07 1.76
N LEU A 192 -6.62 -8.83 1.29
CA LEU A 192 -6.56 -7.64 2.16
C LEU A 192 -7.89 -7.35 2.85
N CYS A 193 -9.01 -7.71 2.23
CA CYS A 193 -10.33 -7.48 2.85
C CYS A 193 -10.72 -8.60 3.82
N GLY A 194 -9.89 -9.63 3.99
CA GLY A 194 -10.07 -10.64 5.03
C GLY A 194 -10.02 -10.08 6.44
N THR A 195 -9.28 -8.97 6.64
CA THR A 195 -9.15 -8.30 7.94
C THR A 195 -10.22 -7.24 8.18
N LEU A 196 -11.00 -6.82 7.17
CA LEU A 196 -12.00 -5.77 7.30
C LEU A 196 -13.29 -6.24 8.01
N HIS A 197 -13.90 -5.35 8.79
CA HIS A 197 -15.20 -5.60 9.41
C HIS A 197 -16.37 -5.36 8.44
N ALA A 198 -17.48 -6.05 8.70
CA ALA A 198 -18.77 -5.77 8.07
C ALA A 198 -19.17 -4.30 8.28
N GLY A 199 -19.77 -3.69 7.26
CA GLY A 199 -20.11 -2.26 7.23
C GLY A 199 -19.03 -1.37 6.62
N THR A 200 -17.81 -1.87 6.40
CA THR A 200 -16.71 -1.07 5.83
C THR A 200 -17.02 -0.62 4.41
N LYS A 201 -16.68 0.63 4.09
CA LYS A 201 -16.76 1.23 2.74
C LYS A 201 -15.36 1.21 2.13
N LEU A 202 -15.16 0.38 1.12
CA LEU A 202 -13.85 0.18 0.50
C LEU A 202 -13.73 1.00 -0.79
N TYR A 203 -12.59 1.66 -0.97
CA TYR A 203 -12.29 2.45 -2.17
C TYR A 203 -11.06 1.90 -2.87
N CYS A 204 -11.14 1.67 -4.18
CA CYS A 204 -10.00 1.17 -4.95
C CYS A 204 -10.00 1.69 -6.40
N ASP A 205 -8.86 1.58 -7.07
CA ASP A 205 -8.73 2.02 -8.45
C ASP A 205 -9.30 0.98 -9.45
N GLN A 206 -9.10 1.25 -10.74
CA GLN A 206 -9.56 0.38 -11.82
C GLN A 206 -8.82 -0.96 -11.95
N PHE A 207 -7.65 -1.12 -11.32
CA PHE A 207 -6.93 -2.39 -11.31
C PHE A 207 -7.65 -3.43 -10.44
N PHE A 208 -8.29 -2.99 -9.35
CA PHE A 208 -9.02 -3.88 -8.43
C PHE A 208 -10.52 -3.97 -8.73
N THR A 209 -11.11 -2.93 -9.33
CA THR A 209 -12.57 -2.82 -9.45
C THR A 209 -13.12 -3.66 -10.60
N THR A 210 -13.85 -4.72 -10.27
CA THR A 210 -14.60 -5.58 -11.22
C THR A 210 -15.96 -5.96 -10.63
N ILE A 211 -16.96 -6.29 -11.45
CA ILE A 211 -18.28 -6.72 -10.95
C ILE A 211 -18.16 -7.92 -9.98
N PRO A 212 -17.42 -9.00 -10.30
CA PRO A 212 -17.25 -10.13 -9.38
C PRO A 212 -16.61 -9.73 -8.05
N ALA A 213 -15.63 -8.81 -8.07
CA ALA A 213 -15.03 -8.31 -6.83
C ALA A 213 -16.07 -7.57 -5.97
N VAL A 214 -16.93 -6.75 -6.56
CA VAL A 214 -17.98 -6.06 -5.78
C VAL A 214 -19.01 -7.04 -5.23
N ASP A 215 -19.42 -8.04 -6.01
CA ASP A 215 -20.36 -9.06 -5.54
C ASP A 215 -19.81 -9.88 -4.37
N PHE A 216 -18.55 -10.33 -4.45
CA PHE A 216 -17.88 -11.00 -3.34
C PHE A 216 -17.82 -10.11 -2.08
N MET A 217 -17.52 -8.83 -2.25
CA MET A 217 -17.44 -7.89 -1.12
C MET A 217 -18.81 -7.64 -0.49
N LEU A 218 -19.88 -7.60 -1.29
CA LEU A 218 -21.26 -7.51 -0.81
C LEU A 218 -21.65 -8.70 0.07
N GLU A 219 -21.22 -9.92 -0.27
CA GLU A 219 -21.42 -11.12 0.57
C GLU A 219 -20.77 -10.96 1.95
N LYS A 220 -19.61 -10.29 2.01
CA LYS A 220 -18.90 -9.96 3.26
C LYS A 220 -19.41 -8.70 3.95
N GLN A 221 -20.49 -8.09 3.46
CA GLN A 221 -21.02 -6.81 3.94
C GLN A 221 -19.99 -5.67 3.90
N VAL A 222 -19.07 -5.70 2.92
CA VAL A 222 -18.13 -4.61 2.66
C VAL A 222 -18.50 -3.97 1.32
N TYR A 223 -18.61 -2.65 1.30
CA TYR A 223 -19.19 -1.92 0.17
C TYR A 223 -18.10 -1.27 -0.67
N LEU A 224 -17.75 -1.93 -1.79
CA LEU A 224 -16.71 -1.46 -2.70
C LEU A 224 -17.22 -0.31 -3.59
N THR A 225 -16.37 0.71 -3.75
CA THR A 225 -16.51 1.81 -4.71
C THR A 225 -15.18 2.03 -5.43
N GLY A 226 -15.20 2.13 -6.75
CA GLY A 226 -13.98 2.40 -7.49
C GLY A 226 -14.20 2.90 -8.90
N THR A 227 -13.15 3.43 -9.50
CA THR A 227 -13.12 3.60 -10.96
C THR A 227 -13.08 2.23 -11.62
N VAL A 228 -13.74 2.05 -12.75
CA VAL A 228 -13.82 0.74 -13.42
C VAL A 228 -13.47 0.85 -14.90
N MET A 229 -12.76 -0.15 -15.43
CA MET A 229 -12.50 -0.23 -16.86
C MET A 229 -13.80 -0.53 -17.62
N LYS A 230 -14.02 0.15 -18.76
CA LYS A 230 -15.27 0.04 -19.55
C LYS A 230 -15.62 -1.39 -19.96
N ASN A 231 -14.61 -2.20 -20.27
CA ASN A 231 -14.79 -3.61 -20.66
C ASN A 231 -15.30 -4.49 -19.50
N GLN A 232 -15.00 -4.11 -18.24
CA GLN A 232 -15.50 -4.81 -17.05
C GLN A 232 -16.99 -4.54 -16.78
N VAL A 233 -17.58 -3.55 -17.45
CA VAL A 233 -18.99 -3.13 -17.30
C VAL A 233 -19.69 -2.95 -18.65
N SER A 234 -19.35 -3.79 -19.64
CA SER A 234 -19.83 -3.68 -21.04
C SER A 234 -21.35 -3.53 -21.16
N LYS A 235 -22.12 -4.37 -20.45
CA LYS A 235 -23.60 -4.31 -20.43
C LYS A 235 -24.15 -2.96 -19.92
N ALA A 236 -23.47 -2.33 -18.96
CA ALA A 236 -23.85 -1.00 -18.51
C ALA A 236 -23.45 0.06 -19.54
N MET A 237 -22.30 -0.12 -20.20
CA MET A 237 -21.82 0.78 -21.24
C MET A 237 -22.74 0.84 -22.46
N GLU A 238 -23.45 -0.24 -22.80
CA GLU A 238 -24.48 -0.26 -23.86
C GLU A 238 -25.68 0.64 -23.56
N LYS A 239 -26.01 0.80 -22.27
CA LYS A 239 -27.13 1.63 -21.80
C LYS A 239 -26.72 3.07 -21.50
N LEU A 240 -25.43 3.30 -21.25
CA LEU A 240 -24.89 4.63 -20.97
C LEU A 240 -24.66 5.43 -22.26
N PRO A 241 -24.80 6.76 -22.23
CA PRO A 241 -24.51 7.60 -23.39
C PRO A 241 -23.06 7.46 -23.87
N SER A 242 -22.86 7.61 -25.18
CA SER A 242 -21.53 7.54 -25.79
C SER A 242 -20.60 8.66 -25.27
N ASP A 243 -19.28 8.45 -25.37
CA ASP A 243 -18.30 9.47 -24.99
C ASP A 243 -18.49 10.77 -25.78
N LYS A 244 -18.90 10.68 -27.06
CA LYS A 244 -19.19 11.83 -27.92
C LYS A 244 -20.41 12.60 -27.42
N THR A 245 -21.47 11.90 -27.05
CA THR A 245 -22.71 12.49 -26.52
C THR A 245 -22.43 13.24 -25.21
N LEU A 246 -21.74 12.61 -24.26
CA LEU A 246 -21.39 13.28 -23.00
C LEU A 246 -20.46 14.49 -23.21
N LYS A 247 -19.51 14.39 -24.14
CA LYS A 247 -18.65 15.52 -24.51
C LYS A 247 -19.44 16.71 -25.05
N GLN A 248 -20.48 16.46 -25.85
CA GLN A 248 -21.37 17.50 -26.39
C GLN A 248 -22.23 18.14 -25.30
N GLN A 249 -22.68 17.36 -24.32
CA GLN A 249 -23.42 17.86 -23.14
C GLN A 249 -22.55 18.71 -22.20
N GLY A 250 -21.22 18.62 -22.34
CA GLY A 250 -20.28 19.47 -21.63
C GLY A 250 -19.73 18.85 -20.35
N ARG A 251 -18.74 19.56 -19.78
CA ARG A 251 -18.05 19.15 -18.55
C ARG A 251 -19.04 19.14 -17.38
N GLY A 252 -19.11 18.03 -16.67
CA GLY A 252 -20.07 17.79 -15.59
C GLY A 252 -21.21 16.85 -15.98
N ALA A 253 -21.43 16.61 -17.28
CA ALA A 253 -22.46 15.69 -17.74
C ALA A 253 -22.24 14.29 -17.17
N SER A 254 -23.33 13.69 -16.66
CA SER A 254 -23.29 12.41 -15.96
C SER A 254 -24.51 11.56 -16.29
N ALA A 255 -24.30 10.26 -16.42
CA ALA A 255 -25.35 9.27 -16.62
C ALA A 255 -25.12 8.06 -15.71
N THR A 256 -26.19 7.35 -15.38
CA THR A 256 -26.16 6.23 -14.45
C THR A 256 -26.91 5.02 -15.00
N VAL A 257 -26.44 3.83 -14.65
CA VAL A 257 -27.14 2.56 -14.84
C VAL A 257 -27.05 1.80 -13.54
N THR A 258 -28.21 1.44 -12.99
CA THR A 258 -28.31 0.61 -11.79
C THR A 258 -28.57 -0.84 -12.21
N ARG A 259 -27.94 -1.79 -11.53
CA ARG A 259 -28.25 -3.21 -11.69
C ARG A 259 -29.70 -3.48 -11.29
N ALA A 260 -30.32 -4.48 -11.90
CA ALA A 260 -31.74 -4.77 -11.71
C ALA A 260 -32.14 -5.03 -10.25
N ASP A 261 -31.24 -5.57 -9.43
CA ASP A 261 -31.45 -5.82 -8.00
C ASP A 261 -31.24 -4.57 -7.12
N GLY A 262 -30.90 -3.42 -7.71
CA GLY A 262 -30.66 -2.17 -7.00
C GLY A 262 -29.34 -2.09 -6.21
N LYS A 263 -28.53 -3.16 -6.18
CA LYS A 263 -27.35 -3.25 -5.30
C LYS A 263 -26.09 -2.60 -5.86
N LEU A 264 -26.01 -2.45 -7.19
CA LEU A 264 -24.84 -1.89 -7.88
C LEU A 264 -25.23 -0.73 -8.78
N CYS A 265 -24.41 0.31 -8.76
CA CYS A 265 -24.58 1.50 -9.58
C CYS A 265 -23.30 1.75 -10.41
N VAL A 266 -23.47 1.92 -11.72
CA VAL A 266 -22.42 2.38 -12.62
C VAL A 266 -22.73 3.81 -13.03
N VAL A 267 -21.83 4.74 -12.72
CA VAL A 267 -21.93 6.14 -13.12
C VAL A 267 -20.83 6.48 -14.10
N LYS A 268 -21.20 7.15 -15.19
CA LYS A 268 -20.28 7.70 -16.17
C LYS A 268 -20.33 9.22 -16.10
N TRP A 269 -19.21 9.84 -15.76
CA TRP A 269 -19.09 11.28 -15.58
C TRP A 269 -18.07 11.87 -16.55
N TYR A 270 -18.42 12.97 -17.20
CA TYR A 270 -17.56 13.64 -18.16
C TYR A 270 -16.85 14.83 -17.53
N ASN A 271 -15.55 14.68 -17.32
CA ASN A 271 -14.66 15.76 -16.93
C ASN A 271 -13.90 16.27 -18.16
N ASN A 272 -12.56 16.19 -18.18
CA ASN A 272 -11.77 16.36 -19.41
C ASN A 272 -11.85 15.11 -20.31
N LYS A 273 -12.01 13.95 -19.66
CA LYS A 273 -12.21 12.63 -20.25
C LYS A 273 -13.33 11.93 -19.46
N PRO A 274 -14.04 10.97 -20.07
CA PRO A 274 -15.05 10.21 -19.36
C PRO A 274 -14.39 9.33 -18.30
N VAL A 275 -14.94 9.36 -17.09
CA VAL A 275 -14.59 8.48 -15.97
C VAL A 275 -15.80 7.59 -15.72
N VAL A 276 -15.56 6.30 -15.50
CA VAL A 276 -16.59 5.33 -15.14
C VAL A 276 -16.30 4.85 -13.74
N THR A 277 -17.29 4.92 -12.87
CA THR A 277 -17.22 4.47 -11.48
C THR A 277 -18.30 3.41 -11.22
N LEU A 278 -17.93 2.37 -10.49
CA LEU A 278 -18.81 1.31 -10.01
C LEU A 278 -18.87 1.39 -8.48
N SER A 279 -20.06 1.26 -7.90
CA SER A 279 -20.24 1.28 -6.45
C SER A 279 -21.40 0.40 -6.00
N ALA A 280 -21.24 -0.16 -4.79
CA ALA A 280 -22.29 -0.86 -4.04
C ALA A 280 -23.01 0.01 -2.99
N ILE A 281 -22.65 1.30 -2.86
CA ILE A 281 -23.19 2.17 -1.81
C ILE A 281 -23.48 3.60 -2.28
N HIS A 282 -22.76 4.07 -3.30
CA HIS A 282 -22.89 5.42 -3.83
C HIS A 282 -23.50 5.39 -5.23
N ALA A 283 -24.22 6.45 -5.56
CA ALA A 283 -24.87 6.61 -6.85
C ALA A 283 -24.63 8.01 -7.43
N LYS A 284 -25.37 8.35 -8.48
CA LYS A 284 -25.29 9.68 -9.10
C LYS A 284 -25.75 10.80 -8.14
N GLN A 285 -26.88 10.58 -7.47
CA GLN A 285 -27.51 11.55 -6.58
C GLN A 285 -27.10 11.34 -5.11
N PRO A 286 -27.11 12.39 -4.27
CA PRO A 286 -27.28 13.79 -4.66
C PRO A 286 -26.08 14.28 -5.50
N GLU A 287 -26.34 15.14 -6.50
CA GLU A 287 -25.29 15.85 -7.21
C GLU A 287 -24.92 17.13 -6.46
N ASP A 288 -23.64 17.46 -6.45
CA ASP A 288 -23.13 18.73 -5.93
C ASP A 288 -22.05 19.23 -6.92
N THR A 289 -21.21 20.18 -6.53
CA THR A 289 -20.28 20.85 -7.42
C THR A 289 -18.83 20.66 -6.98
N CYS A 290 -17.91 20.72 -7.93
CA CYS A 290 -16.48 20.68 -7.64
C CYS A 290 -15.74 21.73 -8.46
N GLN A 291 -14.69 22.31 -7.88
CA GLN A 291 -13.81 23.21 -8.60
C GLN A 291 -12.82 22.41 -9.45
N ARG A 292 -12.67 22.82 -10.70
CA ARG A 292 -11.76 22.19 -11.65
C ARG A 292 -11.04 23.22 -12.48
N TRP A 293 -9.73 23.05 -12.64
CA TRP A 293 -8.95 23.87 -13.56
C TRP A 293 -9.41 23.65 -15.01
N SER A 294 -9.69 24.73 -15.74
CA SER A 294 -9.91 24.74 -17.18
C SER A 294 -8.64 25.22 -17.88
N LYS A 295 -7.99 24.36 -18.66
CA LYS A 295 -6.82 24.77 -19.47
C LYS A 295 -7.20 25.77 -20.55
N LYS A 296 -8.43 25.67 -21.10
CA LYS A 296 -8.95 26.57 -22.13
C LYS A 296 -9.13 27.98 -21.59
N ASP A 297 -9.75 28.10 -20.42
CA ASP A 297 -10.14 29.38 -19.84
C ASP A 297 -9.11 29.94 -18.85
N LYS A 298 -8.04 29.16 -18.57
CA LYS A 298 -6.99 29.47 -17.58
C LYS A 298 -7.53 29.91 -16.21
N LYS A 299 -8.64 29.31 -15.80
CA LYS A 299 -9.31 29.58 -14.52
C LYS A 299 -9.94 28.32 -13.96
N TYR A 300 -10.26 28.36 -12.67
CA TYR A 300 -11.13 27.36 -12.05
C TYR A 300 -12.57 27.56 -12.52
N VAL A 301 -13.22 26.46 -12.90
CA VAL A 301 -14.64 26.40 -13.26
C VAL A 301 -15.37 25.49 -12.29
N ILE A 302 -16.62 25.81 -12.02
CA ILE A 302 -17.52 25.00 -11.20
C ILE A 302 -18.16 23.96 -12.12
N VAL A 303 -18.10 22.69 -11.70
CA VAL A 303 -18.57 21.55 -12.48
C VAL A 303 -19.47 20.68 -11.60
N THR A 304 -20.66 20.34 -12.09
CA THR A 304 -21.53 19.36 -11.44
C THR A 304 -20.81 18.02 -11.31
N CYS A 305 -20.86 17.45 -10.12
CA CYS A 305 -20.12 16.27 -9.71
C CYS A 305 -21.07 15.31 -8.99
N PRO A 306 -21.23 14.08 -9.52
CA PRO A 306 -21.99 13.04 -8.85
C PRO A 306 -21.44 12.68 -7.47
N SER A 307 -22.32 12.33 -6.52
CA SER A 307 -21.93 11.93 -5.14
C SER A 307 -20.85 10.83 -5.14
N ILE A 308 -21.03 9.78 -5.94
CA ILE A 308 -20.04 8.69 -6.08
C ILE A 308 -18.63 9.19 -6.43
N VAL A 309 -18.51 10.23 -7.27
CA VAL A 309 -17.21 10.78 -7.65
C VAL A 309 -16.61 11.61 -6.52
N GLN A 310 -17.44 12.31 -5.75
CA GLN A 310 -16.99 13.07 -4.58
C GLN A 310 -16.46 12.15 -3.50
N GLU A 311 -17.25 11.15 -3.12
CA GLU A 311 -16.90 10.14 -2.12
C GLU A 311 -15.63 9.38 -2.51
N TYR A 312 -15.53 8.96 -3.78
CA TYR A 312 -14.33 8.32 -4.30
C TYR A 312 -13.08 9.20 -4.13
N ASN A 313 -13.12 10.44 -4.60
CA ASN A 313 -11.98 11.35 -4.51
C ASN A 313 -11.60 11.69 -3.05
N ALA A 314 -12.57 11.70 -2.13
CA ALA A 314 -12.34 12.00 -0.73
C ALA A 314 -11.68 10.84 0.03
N LYS A 315 -11.87 9.58 -0.40
CA LYS A 315 -11.49 8.39 0.38
C LYS A 315 -10.41 7.52 -0.26
N MET A 316 -10.19 7.59 -1.58
CA MET A 316 -9.18 6.77 -2.28
C MET A 316 -7.73 7.09 -1.88
N GLY A 317 -7.45 8.33 -1.47
CA GLY A 317 -6.08 8.84 -1.29
C GLY A 317 -5.33 8.37 -0.03
N GLY A 318 -5.83 7.37 0.71
CA GLY A 318 -5.21 6.91 1.95
C GLY A 318 -3.80 6.35 1.73
N VAL A 319 -3.62 5.49 0.73
CA VAL A 319 -2.30 4.91 0.42
C VAL A 319 -1.33 5.99 -0.09
N ASP A 320 -1.77 6.86 -0.99
CA ASP A 320 -0.96 7.98 -1.50
C ASP A 320 -0.54 8.95 -0.37
N LEU A 321 -1.41 9.17 0.62
CA LEU A 321 -1.07 9.96 1.81
C LEU A 321 0.04 9.27 2.61
N SER A 322 -0.06 7.96 2.82
CA SER A 322 0.98 7.17 3.49
C SER A 322 2.32 7.25 2.75
N ASP A 323 2.30 7.07 1.43
CA ASP A 323 3.48 7.19 0.54
C ASP A 323 4.12 8.57 0.65
N ARG A 324 3.30 9.62 0.62
CA ARG A 324 3.76 11.00 0.76
C ARG A 324 4.42 11.22 2.12
N MET A 325 3.78 10.79 3.21
CA MET A 325 4.34 10.95 4.56
C MET A 325 5.67 10.21 4.72
N MET A 326 5.78 8.99 4.20
CA MET A 326 7.04 8.23 4.19
C MET A 326 8.11 8.87 3.31
N SER A 327 7.73 9.59 2.24
CA SER A 327 8.70 10.26 1.37
C SER A 327 9.44 11.42 2.05
N TYR A 328 8.82 12.07 3.03
CA TYR A 328 9.44 13.18 3.77
C TYR A 328 10.49 12.72 4.77
N TYR A 329 10.36 11.50 5.30
CA TYR A 329 11.22 10.96 6.36
C TYR A 329 11.78 9.58 5.98
N ARG A 330 12.19 9.42 4.73
CA ARG A 330 12.69 8.13 4.24
C ARG A 330 14.01 7.78 4.91
N MET A 331 14.07 6.61 5.53
CA MET A 331 15.32 6.02 6.03
C MET A 331 16.19 5.60 4.84
N SER A 332 17.09 6.47 4.38
CA SER A 332 18.01 6.20 3.26
C SER A 332 19.42 5.83 3.72
N VAL A 333 19.55 5.31 4.94
CA VAL A 333 20.82 5.12 5.65
C VAL A 333 21.58 3.92 5.12
#